data_AF-A0A2V7UJG2-F1
#
_entry.id   AF-A0A2V7UJG2-F1
#
_cell.length_a   1.000
_cell.length_b   1.000
_cell.length_c   1.000
_cell.angle_alpha   90.00
_cell.angle_beta   90.00
_cell.angle_gamma   90.00
#
_symmetry.space_group_name_H-M   'P 1'
#
loop_
_entity.id
_entity.type
_entity.pdbx_description
1 polymer ?
#
loop_
_entity_poly.entity_id
_entity_poly.type
_entity_poly.pdbx_seq_one_letter_code
_entity_poly.pdbx_strand_id
1 'polypeptide(L)'
;MIANHVDGVTEAAKQRLAGQFRELGIAGTRFDGVEISPDFPEEYGFHLGPRQQLNPRTVPRFLELCRKVQLVSAPDRPLLLKNPWDSRRFLYIKAVLPESRFIFIHRNPADVIVSMLEGMRSLVRARNAYHALLARNYDRMMDSPVRRALARALFSSWFGLGTRVVGWQVSRTAHYFVDHVRELADRDYLSVRYEDLCRDPDAVIHLILAFLGLPYNSDIRYHDFIRVRERPRPANGDGDPSAILRRLDLQRYLVYCGYEAK
;
A
#
# COMPACT_ATOMS: atom_id res chain seq x y z
N MET A 1 22.04 3.09 9.56
CA MET A 1 21.35 4.33 9.17
C MET A 1 21.87 5.51 9.99
N ILE A 2 21.62 5.58 11.31
CA ILE A 2 22.14 6.67 12.15
C ILE A 2 23.67 6.75 12.11
N ALA A 3 24.39 5.65 12.33
CA ALA A 3 25.86 5.62 12.25
C ALA A 3 26.36 6.19 10.90
N ASN A 4 25.84 5.68 9.78
CA ASN A 4 26.19 6.22 8.45
C ASN A 4 25.91 7.72 8.29
N HIS A 5 24.85 8.24 8.91
CA HIS A 5 24.52 9.66 8.86
C HIS A 5 25.49 10.50 9.72
N VAL A 6 25.77 10.05 10.95
CA VAL A 6 26.74 10.69 11.86
C VAL A 6 28.15 10.69 11.27
N ASP A 7 28.55 9.59 10.64
CA ASP A 7 29.88 9.41 10.05
C ASP A 7 29.99 10.04 8.65
N GLY A 8 28.93 10.66 8.11
CA GLY A 8 28.94 11.28 6.79
C GLY A 8 29.02 10.32 5.59
N VAL A 9 28.78 9.01 5.80
CA VAL A 9 28.92 7.95 4.79
C VAL A 9 27.59 7.45 4.21
N THR A 10 26.50 8.20 4.38
CA THR A 10 25.16 7.85 3.87
C THR A 10 25.15 7.56 2.38
N GLU A 11 25.73 8.44 1.56
CA GLU A 11 25.74 8.28 0.10
C GLU A 11 26.56 7.06 -0.34
N ALA A 12 27.71 6.83 0.29
CA ALA A 12 28.50 5.61 0.07
C ALA A 12 27.71 4.34 0.43
N ALA A 13 26.92 4.38 1.52
CA ALA A 13 26.05 3.26 1.89
C ALA A 13 24.92 3.03 0.88
N LYS A 14 24.31 4.09 0.34
CA LYS A 14 23.30 4.00 -0.72
C LYS A 14 23.89 3.42 -2.00
N GLN A 15 25.09 3.85 -2.40
CA GLN A 15 25.78 3.31 -3.57
C GLN A 15 26.10 1.81 -3.41
N ARG A 16 26.51 1.37 -2.21
CA ARG A 16 26.67 -0.07 -1.92
C ARG A 16 25.35 -0.84 -2.06
N LEU A 17 24.25 -0.30 -1.52
CA LEU A 17 22.93 -0.91 -1.67
C LEU A 17 22.46 -0.96 -3.13
N ALA A 18 22.71 0.10 -3.91
CA ALA A 18 22.44 0.11 -5.34
C ALA A 18 23.28 -0.94 -6.09
N GLY A 19 24.53 -1.18 -5.67
CA GLY A 19 25.36 -2.28 -6.16
C GLY A 19 24.71 -3.64 -5.92
N GLN A 20 24.25 -3.89 -4.70
CA GLN A 20 23.52 -5.12 -4.35
C GLN A 20 22.22 -5.28 -5.16
N PHE A 21 21.49 -4.20 -5.41
CA PHE A 21 20.29 -4.23 -6.25
C PHE A 21 20.62 -4.60 -7.70
N ARG A 22 21.76 -4.15 -8.24
CA ARG A 22 22.22 -4.58 -9.58
C ARG A 22 22.57 -6.06 -9.61
N GLU A 23 23.31 -6.55 -8.62
CA GLU A 23 23.71 -7.97 -8.52
C GLU A 23 22.49 -8.91 -8.41
N LEU A 24 21.44 -8.47 -7.71
CA LEU A 24 20.20 -9.22 -7.55
C LEU A 24 19.22 -9.08 -8.74
N GLY A 25 19.59 -8.32 -9.79
CA GLY A 25 18.72 -8.05 -10.94
C GLY A 25 17.50 -7.19 -10.59
N ILE A 26 17.54 -6.44 -9.50
CA ILE A 26 16.49 -5.52 -9.06
C ILE A 26 16.60 -4.18 -9.81
N ALA A 27 17.81 -3.75 -10.17
CA ALA A 27 18.02 -2.48 -10.87
C ALA A 27 17.18 -2.39 -12.17
N GLY A 28 16.49 -1.26 -12.37
CA GLY A 28 15.55 -1.08 -13.47
C GLY A 28 14.19 -1.77 -13.29
N THR A 29 13.99 -2.56 -12.23
CA THR A 29 12.67 -3.08 -11.87
C THR A 29 11.79 -1.93 -11.41
N ARG A 30 10.59 -1.86 -11.99
CA ARG A 30 9.57 -0.89 -11.57
C ARG A 30 8.53 -1.57 -10.71
N PHE A 31 8.24 -0.97 -9.55
CA PHE A 31 7.06 -1.29 -8.77
C PHE A 31 6.05 -0.17 -8.96
N ASP A 32 4.87 -0.52 -9.51
CA ASP A 32 3.82 0.46 -9.84
C ASP A 32 4.32 1.66 -10.67
N GLY A 33 5.27 1.42 -11.60
CA GLY A 33 5.81 2.43 -12.51
C GLY A 33 6.99 3.23 -11.95
N VAL A 34 7.24 3.14 -10.64
CA VAL A 34 8.37 3.79 -9.96
C VAL A 34 9.57 2.85 -9.91
N GLU A 35 10.74 3.35 -10.25
CA GLU A 35 11.98 2.57 -10.19
C GLU A 35 12.38 2.28 -8.75
N ILE A 36 12.74 1.03 -8.48
CA ILE A 36 13.25 0.62 -7.17
C ILE A 36 14.69 1.11 -7.03
N SER A 37 14.93 1.96 -6.03
CA SER A 37 16.24 2.50 -5.68
C SER A 37 16.45 2.47 -4.16
N PRO A 38 17.67 2.74 -3.65
CA PRO A 38 17.91 2.91 -2.22
C PRO A 38 17.05 3.98 -1.54
N ASP A 39 16.53 4.95 -2.31
CA ASP A 39 15.68 6.04 -1.83
C ASP A 39 14.18 5.76 -2.06
N PHE A 40 13.83 4.55 -2.52
CA PHE A 40 12.45 4.16 -2.73
C PHE A 40 11.65 4.22 -1.42
N PRO A 41 10.51 4.93 -1.37
CA PRO A 41 9.71 5.07 -0.16
C PRO A 41 8.95 3.77 0.13
N GLU A 42 9.57 2.90 0.94
CA GLU A 42 9.02 1.60 1.28
C GLU A 42 7.89 1.67 2.32
N GLU A 43 6.96 0.72 2.24
CA GLU A 43 5.89 0.54 3.22
C GLU A 43 6.46 0.07 4.56
N TYR A 44 6.11 0.77 5.65
CA TYR A 44 6.71 0.48 6.96
C TYR A 44 6.38 -0.94 7.47
N GLY A 45 5.31 -1.56 6.96
CA GLY A 45 4.89 -2.91 7.32
C GLY A 45 5.99 -3.96 7.13
N PHE A 46 6.83 -3.84 6.08
CA PHE A 46 7.96 -4.76 5.86
C PHE A 46 8.99 -4.72 6.99
N HIS A 47 9.06 -3.63 7.76
CA HIS A 47 9.96 -3.50 8.89
C HIS A 47 9.36 -3.95 10.23
N LEU A 48 8.07 -4.29 10.29
CA LEU A 48 7.39 -4.70 11.54
C LEU A 48 7.45 -6.21 11.80
N GLY A 49 7.99 -6.99 10.84
CA GLY A 49 8.07 -8.44 10.93
C GLY A 49 6.91 -9.18 10.25
N PRO A 50 6.69 -10.47 10.51
CA PRO A 50 5.88 -11.34 9.66
C PRO A 50 4.40 -10.95 9.51
N ARG A 51 3.83 -10.23 10.49
CA ARG A 51 2.43 -9.76 10.44
C ARG A 51 2.27 -8.41 9.75
N GLN A 52 3.35 -7.66 9.57
CA GLN A 52 3.40 -6.38 8.87
C GLN A 52 2.40 -5.32 9.40
N GLN A 53 2.02 -5.42 10.67
CA GLN A 53 0.98 -4.58 11.29
C GLN A 53 1.44 -3.99 12.61
N LEU A 54 0.91 -2.81 12.94
CA LEU A 54 1.04 -2.20 14.25
C LEU A 54 0.23 -2.96 15.31
N ASN A 55 0.90 -3.32 16.39
CA ASN A 55 0.34 -3.95 17.58
C ASN A 55 1.26 -3.67 18.77
N PRO A 56 0.88 -4.01 20.02
CA PRO A 56 1.68 -3.64 21.20
C PRO A 56 3.14 -4.12 21.14
N ARG A 57 3.43 -5.22 20.42
CA ARG A 57 4.79 -5.76 20.26
C ARG A 57 5.60 -5.05 19.18
N THR A 58 4.96 -4.46 18.17
CA THR A 58 5.63 -3.83 17.02
C THR A 58 5.73 -2.31 17.14
N VAL A 59 4.90 -1.67 17.97
CA VAL A 59 4.92 -0.22 18.21
C VAL A 59 6.30 0.31 18.63
N PRO A 60 7.05 -0.31 19.57
CA PRO A 60 8.37 0.22 19.95
C PRO A 60 9.34 0.30 18.78
N ARG A 61 9.37 -0.76 17.95
CA ARG A 61 10.20 -0.82 16.74
C ARG A 61 9.74 0.20 15.69
N PHE A 62 8.43 0.36 15.52
CA PHE A 62 7.88 1.37 14.62
C PHE A 62 8.30 2.80 15.03
N LEU A 63 8.20 3.14 16.31
CA LEU A 63 8.60 4.44 16.84
C LEU A 63 10.11 4.67 16.65
N GLU A 64 10.92 3.64 16.87
CA GLU A 64 12.36 3.70 16.61
C GLU A 64 12.65 4.00 15.12
N LEU A 65 11.95 3.34 14.20
CA LEU A 65 12.08 3.59 12.76
C LEU A 65 11.68 5.03 12.41
N CYS A 66 10.57 5.52 12.95
CA CYS A 66 10.10 6.90 12.73
C CYS A 66 11.15 7.92 13.18
N ARG A 67 11.68 7.77 14.41
CA ARG A 67 12.74 8.65 14.94
C ARG A 67 14.00 8.61 14.09
N LYS A 68 14.38 7.42 13.62
CA LYS A 68 15.53 7.23 12.73
C LYS A 68 15.35 7.98 11.42
N VAL A 69 14.19 7.85 10.76
CA VAL A 69 13.89 8.54 9.50
C VAL A 69 13.85 10.05 9.70
N GLN A 70 13.16 10.52 10.73
CA GLN A 70 13.06 11.94 11.06
C GLN A 70 14.45 12.56 11.28
N LEU A 71 15.33 11.88 12.03
CA LEU A 71 16.69 12.34 12.28
C LEU A 71 17.54 12.48 11.01
N VAL A 72 17.48 11.50 10.10
CA VAL A 72 18.38 11.50 8.92
C VAL A 72 17.84 12.25 7.71
N SER A 73 16.53 12.51 7.66
CA SER A 73 15.89 13.18 6.53
C SER A 73 15.63 14.66 6.82
N ALA A 74 14.79 14.96 7.81
CA ALA A 74 14.44 16.32 8.19
C ALA A 74 13.74 16.31 9.56
N PRO A 75 14.41 16.73 10.64
CA PRO A 75 13.86 16.69 11.99
C PRO A 75 12.54 17.44 12.15
N ASP A 76 12.38 18.55 11.42
CA ASP A 76 11.24 19.46 11.56
C ASP A 76 10.06 19.15 10.63
N ARG A 77 10.13 18.07 9.84
CA ARG A 77 9.07 17.70 8.89
C ARG A 77 8.23 16.54 9.42
N PRO A 78 6.90 16.58 9.25
CA PRO A 78 6.06 15.44 9.58
C PRO A 78 6.39 14.24 8.69
N LEU A 79 6.26 13.04 9.24
CA LEU A 79 6.47 11.79 8.51
C LEU A 79 5.22 11.41 7.71
N LEU A 80 5.39 11.16 6.41
CA LEU A 80 4.37 10.53 5.57
C LEU A 80 4.65 9.03 5.48
N LEU A 81 3.70 8.23 5.96
CA LEU A 81 3.85 6.78 6.09
C LEU A 81 2.68 6.06 5.42
N LYS A 82 2.96 4.94 4.77
CA LYS A 82 1.95 4.07 4.13
C LYS A 82 2.11 2.63 4.59
N ASN A 83 1.00 2.00 4.94
CA ASN A 83 0.93 0.56 5.19
C ASN A 83 -0.48 0.00 4.93
N PRO A 84 -0.71 -0.73 3.83
CA PRO A 84 -1.99 -1.37 3.54
C PRO A 84 -2.42 -2.43 4.56
N TRP A 85 -1.48 -3.04 5.30
CA TRP A 85 -1.81 -4.06 6.29
C TRP A 85 -2.53 -3.47 7.52
N ASP A 86 -2.40 -2.18 7.75
CA ASP A 86 -2.98 -1.45 8.89
C ASP A 86 -4.31 -0.74 8.56
N SER A 87 -4.87 -0.93 7.36
CA SER A 87 -6.16 -0.32 6.95
C SER A 87 -7.35 -0.65 7.87
N ARG A 88 -7.27 -1.74 8.64
CA ARG A 88 -8.27 -2.13 9.66
C ARG A 88 -7.82 -1.88 11.09
N ARG A 89 -6.84 -1.00 11.28
CA ARG A 89 -6.22 -0.71 12.59
C ARG A 89 -6.10 0.78 12.86
N PHE A 90 -6.73 1.63 12.06
CA PHE A 90 -6.62 3.09 12.21
C PHE A 90 -7.06 3.57 13.60
N LEU A 91 -8.07 2.96 14.23
CA LEU A 91 -8.45 3.31 15.62
C LEU A 91 -7.36 2.94 16.63
N TYR A 92 -6.76 1.75 16.48
CA TYR A 92 -5.64 1.35 17.32
C TYR A 92 -4.45 2.29 17.13
N ILE A 93 -4.13 2.64 15.88
CA ILE A 93 -3.06 3.59 15.55
C ILE A 93 -3.36 4.95 16.17
N LYS A 94 -4.60 5.45 16.07
CA LYS A 94 -5.00 6.71 16.69
C LYS A 94 -4.84 6.68 18.21
N ALA A 95 -5.18 5.56 18.85
CA ALA A 95 -5.02 5.40 20.29
C ALA A 95 -3.54 5.39 20.73
N VAL A 96 -2.64 4.79 19.95
CA VAL A 96 -1.20 4.75 20.29
C VAL A 96 -0.41 5.97 19.79
N LEU A 97 -0.93 6.67 18.79
CA LEU A 97 -0.35 7.87 18.16
C LEU A 97 -1.46 8.92 18.01
N PRO A 98 -1.82 9.63 19.11
CA PRO A 98 -2.93 10.57 19.11
C PRO A 98 -2.80 11.72 18.10
N GLU A 99 -1.58 12.09 17.71
CA GLU A 99 -1.32 13.15 16.71
C GLU A 99 -1.41 12.68 15.25
N SER A 100 -1.65 11.38 15.02
CA SER A 100 -1.75 10.85 13.66
C SER A 100 -2.99 11.38 12.93
N ARG A 101 -2.80 11.69 11.64
CA ARG A 101 -3.87 11.98 10.67
C ARG A 101 -3.86 10.94 9.57
N PHE A 102 -5.03 10.58 9.06
CA PHE A 102 -5.20 9.52 8.07
C PHE A 102 -5.71 10.07 6.74
N ILE A 103 -5.13 9.61 5.64
CA ILE A 103 -5.66 9.84 4.31
C ILE A 103 -6.15 8.48 3.79
N PHE A 104 -7.46 8.33 3.67
CA PHE A 104 -8.08 7.12 3.16
C PHE A 104 -8.30 7.26 1.65
N ILE A 105 -7.55 6.49 0.87
CA ILE A 105 -7.73 6.43 -0.58
C ILE A 105 -8.73 5.33 -0.91
N HIS A 106 -9.87 5.72 -1.47
CA HIS A 106 -10.96 4.84 -1.88
C HIS A 106 -10.88 4.57 -3.37
N ARG A 107 -11.10 3.33 -3.78
CA ARG A 107 -11.23 2.93 -5.19
C ARG A 107 -12.43 2.01 -5.32
N ASN A 108 -13.04 1.95 -6.50
CA ASN A 108 -14.11 0.99 -6.76
C ASN A 108 -13.65 -0.44 -6.34
N PRO A 109 -14.37 -1.13 -5.42
CA PRO A 109 -13.89 -2.40 -4.88
C PRO A 109 -13.72 -3.50 -5.94
N ALA A 110 -14.46 -3.45 -7.06
CA ALA A 110 -14.26 -4.37 -8.18
C ALA A 110 -12.85 -4.21 -8.77
N ASP A 111 -12.42 -2.98 -8.97
CA ASP A 111 -11.10 -2.67 -9.53
C ASP A 111 -9.98 -3.07 -8.56
N VAL A 112 -10.21 -2.89 -7.27
CA VAL A 112 -9.28 -3.32 -6.23
C VAL A 112 -9.10 -4.83 -6.26
N ILE A 113 -10.20 -5.60 -6.35
CA ILE A 113 -10.15 -7.06 -6.39
C ILE A 113 -9.37 -7.55 -7.62
N VAL A 114 -9.68 -7.01 -8.81
CA VAL A 114 -8.98 -7.37 -10.05
C VAL A 114 -7.48 -7.04 -9.94
N SER A 115 -7.15 -5.82 -9.49
CA SER A 115 -5.75 -5.39 -9.35
C SER A 115 -4.98 -6.24 -8.34
N MET A 116 -5.60 -6.60 -7.21
CA MET A 116 -4.98 -7.49 -6.21
C MET A 116 -4.76 -8.90 -6.76
N LEU A 117 -5.70 -9.45 -7.52
CA LEU A 117 -5.56 -10.78 -8.14
C LEU A 117 -4.40 -10.80 -9.15
N GLU A 118 -4.28 -9.78 -9.99
CA GLU A 118 -3.19 -9.65 -10.94
C GLU A 118 -1.84 -9.51 -10.24
N GLY A 119 -1.77 -8.68 -9.18
CA GLY A 119 -0.58 -8.54 -8.35
C GLY A 119 -0.14 -9.89 -7.74
N MET A 120 -1.07 -10.63 -7.14
CA MET A 120 -0.80 -11.95 -6.57
C MET A 120 -0.34 -12.94 -7.64
N ARG A 121 -1.00 -12.97 -8.80
CA ARG A 121 -0.62 -13.84 -9.93
C ARG A 121 0.78 -13.54 -10.46
N SER A 122 1.12 -12.26 -10.58
CA SER A 122 2.44 -11.81 -10.99
C SER A 122 3.50 -12.34 -10.01
N LEU A 123 3.28 -12.15 -8.71
CA LEU A 123 4.20 -12.57 -7.65
C LEU A 123 4.41 -14.10 -7.58
N VAL A 124 3.38 -14.91 -7.87
CA VAL A 124 3.51 -16.39 -7.87
C VAL A 124 4.02 -16.95 -9.20
N ARG A 125 3.83 -16.21 -10.31
CA ARG A 125 4.27 -16.63 -11.66
C ARG A 125 5.77 -16.57 -11.78
N ALA A 126 6.38 -15.45 -11.39
CA ALA A 126 7.83 -15.25 -11.46
C ALA A 126 8.35 -14.73 -10.11
N ARG A 127 9.56 -15.18 -9.73
CA ARG A 127 10.19 -14.69 -8.50
C ARG A 127 10.53 -13.21 -8.68
N ASN A 128 10.04 -12.39 -7.76
CA ASN A 128 10.39 -10.98 -7.66
C ASN A 128 11.53 -10.84 -6.63
N ALA A 129 12.73 -10.51 -7.10
CA ALA A 129 13.93 -10.42 -6.25
C ALA A 129 13.80 -9.37 -5.14
N TYR A 130 13.10 -8.26 -5.40
CA TYR A 130 12.85 -7.23 -4.42
C TYR A 130 11.91 -7.72 -3.30
N HIS A 131 10.79 -8.37 -3.64
CA HIS A 131 9.88 -8.94 -2.64
C HIS A 131 10.53 -10.06 -1.83
N ALA A 132 11.42 -10.85 -2.45
CA ALA A 132 12.21 -11.87 -1.76
C ALA A 132 13.10 -11.25 -0.66
N LEU A 133 13.73 -10.11 -0.95
CA LEU A 133 14.54 -9.36 0.02
C LEU A 133 13.70 -8.85 1.21
N LEU A 134 12.49 -8.34 0.93
CA LEU A 134 11.62 -7.74 1.93
C LEU A 134 10.86 -8.75 2.79
N ALA A 135 10.41 -9.86 2.19
CA ALA A 135 9.48 -10.78 2.81
C ALA A 135 9.99 -12.23 2.79
N ARG A 136 10.62 -12.66 3.89
CA ARG A 136 11.10 -14.04 4.08
C ARG A 136 10.03 -15.12 3.88
N ASN A 137 8.76 -14.80 4.10
CA ASN A 137 7.66 -15.74 3.84
C ASN A 137 7.43 -15.95 2.35
N TYR A 138 7.50 -14.88 1.57
CA TYR A 138 7.43 -14.93 0.11
C TYR A 138 8.63 -15.69 -0.45
N ASP A 139 9.83 -15.38 0.03
CA ASP A 139 11.07 -16.03 -0.37
C ASP A 139 10.99 -17.57 -0.21
N ARG A 140 10.62 -18.01 1.00
CA ARG A 140 10.38 -19.44 1.31
C ARG A 140 9.24 -20.08 0.54
N MET A 141 8.23 -19.31 0.12
CA MET A 141 7.16 -19.82 -0.74
C MET A 141 7.68 -20.06 -2.15
N MET A 142 8.52 -19.18 -2.66
CA MET A 142 9.09 -19.27 -4.01
C MET A 142 10.17 -20.35 -4.13
N ASP A 143 10.89 -20.65 -3.05
CA ASP A 143 11.89 -21.73 -3.02
C ASP A 143 11.29 -23.15 -3.01
N SER A 144 10.02 -23.29 -2.60
CA SER A 144 9.36 -24.59 -2.51
C SER A 144 8.45 -24.83 -3.72
N PRO A 145 8.75 -25.81 -4.60
CA PRO A 145 7.93 -26.11 -5.77
C PRO A 145 6.47 -26.44 -5.41
N VAL A 146 6.28 -27.17 -4.31
CA VAL A 146 4.96 -27.55 -3.80
C VAL A 146 4.17 -26.32 -3.33
N ARG A 147 4.77 -25.46 -2.50
CA ARG A 147 4.09 -24.25 -2.00
C ARG A 147 3.76 -23.29 -3.14
N ARG A 148 4.68 -23.13 -4.10
CA ARG A 148 4.45 -22.33 -5.31
C ARG A 148 3.32 -22.90 -6.17
N ALA A 149 3.28 -24.22 -6.38
CA ALA A 149 2.19 -24.86 -7.13
C ALA A 149 0.84 -24.66 -6.46
N LEU A 150 0.76 -24.83 -5.13
CA LEU A 150 -0.45 -24.57 -4.36
C LEU A 150 -0.89 -23.10 -4.44
N ALA A 151 0.04 -22.14 -4.32
CA ALA A 151 -0.27 -20.73 -4.47
C ALA A 151 -0.77 -20.38 -5.88
N ARG A 152 -0.16 -20.95 -6.93
CA ARG A 152 -0.63 -20.81 -8.32
C ARG A 152 -2.03 -21.39 -8.52
N ALA A 153 -2.32 -22.53 -7.92
CA ALA A 153 -3.65 -23.13 -7.97
C ALA A 153 -4.70 -22.24 -7.26
N LEU A 154 -4.37 -21.73 -6.07
CA LEU A 154 -5.25 -20.85 -5.29
C LEU A 154 -5.65 -19.57 -6.07
N PHE A 155 -4.68 -18.94 -6.74
CA PHE A 155 -4.90 -17.72 -7.51
C PHE A 155 -5.20 -17.98 -9.00
N SER A 156 -5.43 -19.23 -9.40
CA SER A 156 -5.88 -19.56 -10.75
C SER A 156 -7.31 -19.06 -11.00
N SER A 157 -7.64 -18.78 -12.26
CA SER A 157 -8.99 -18.35 -12.65
C SER A 157 -10.02 -19.49 -12.68
N TRP A 158 -9.58 -20.76 -12.57
CA TRP A 158 -10.43 -21.93 -12.82
C TRP A 158 -11.47 -22.19 -11.72
N PHE A 159 -11.14 -21.91 -10.45
CA PHE A 159 -12.00 -22.21 -9.30
C PHE A 159 -12.57 -20.98 -8.59
N GLY A 160 -12.13 -19.78 -8.99
CA GLY A 160 -12.52 -18.50 -8.36
C GLY A 160 -12.15 -18.37 -6.87
N LEU A 161 -11.26 -19.24 -6.35
CA LEU A 161 -10.87 -19.24 -4.94
C LEU A 161 -10.12 -17.96 -4.55
N GLY A 162 -9.15 -17.55 -5.38
CA GLY A 162 -8.44 -16.29 -5.20
C GLY A 162 -9.42 -15.11 -5.13
N THR A 163 -10.41 -15.07 -6.03
CA THR A 163 -11.44 -14.04 -6.05
C THR A 163 -12.25 -14.00 -4.76
N ARG A 164 -12.63 -15.16 -4.20
CA ARG A 164 -13.32 -15.23 -2.91
C ARG A 164 -12.45 -14.71 -1.76
N VAL A 165 -11.18 -15.12 -1.71
CA VAL A 165 -10.24 -14.70 -0.65
C VAL A 165 -9.98 -13.18 -0.72
N VAL A 166 -9.67 -12.67 -1.90
CA VAL A 166 -9.42 -11.24 -2.13
C VAL A 166 -10.70 -10.43 -1.89
N GLY A 167 -11.83 -10.87 -2.44
CA GLY A 167 -13.12 -10.23 -2.23
C GLY A 167 -13.52 -10.16 -0.76
N TRP A 168 -13.33 -11.24 -0.01
CA TRP A 168 -13.54 -11.26 1.43
C TRP A 168 -12.62 -10.27 2.17
N GLN A 169 -11.34 -10.20 1.81
CA GLN A 169 -10.40 -9.26 2.42
C GLN A 169 -10.78 -7.80 2.14
N VAL A 170 -11.13 -7.48 0.89
CA VAL A 170 -11.61 -6.15 0.49
C VAL A 170 -12.87 -5.79 1.25
N SER A 171 -13.82 -6.73 1.37
CA SER A 171 -15.08 -6.48 2.06
C SER A 171 -14.92 -6.26 3.54
N ARG A 172 -14.11 -7.08 4.21
CA ARG A 172 -13.77 -6.86 5.62
C ARG A 172 -13.11 -5.51 5.87
N THR A 173 -12.32 -5.01 4.92
CA THR A 173 -11.66 -3.72 5.05
C THR A 173 -12.65 -2.58 4.84
N ALA A 174 -13.51 -2.71 3.83
CA ALA A 174 -14.58 -1.76 3.54
C ALA A 174 -15.57 -1.66 4.71
N HIS A 175 -16.08 -2.79 5.22
CA HIS A 175 -16.98 -2.85 6.36
C HIS A 175 -16.36 -2.22 7.60
N TYR A 176 -15.16 -2.65 7.98
CA TYR A 176 -14.47 -2.06 9.12
C TYR A 176 -14.32 -0.54 8.96
N PHE A 177 -13.99 -0.06 7.77
CA PHE A 177 -13.89 1.37 7.52
C PHE A 177 -15.24 2.08 7.75
N VAL A 178 -16.33 1.68 7.09
CA VAL A 178 -17.63 2.38 7.27
C VAL A 178 -18.24 2.21 8.65
N ASP A 179 -17.92 1.13 9.37
CA ASP A 179 -18.39 0.90 10.73
C ASP A 179 -17.69 1.81 11.75
N HIS A 180 -16.42 2.14 11.51
CA HIS A 180 -15.56 2.75 12.53
C HIS A 180 -15.00 4.13 12.18
N VAL A 181 -15.08 4.58 10.93
CA VAL A 181 -14.47 5.87 10.52
C VAL A 181 -15.03 7.05 11.31
N ARG A 182 -16.31 7.01 11.67
CA ARG A 182 -16.98 8.07 12.47
C ARG A 182 -16.53 8.14 13.92
N GLU A 183 -15.75 7.17 14.41
CA GLU A 183 -15.11 7.25 15.72
C GLU A 183 -13.86 8.13 15.70
N LEU A 184 -13.31 8.44 14.51
CA LEU A 184 -12.28 9.46 14.36
C LEU A 184 -12.93 10.85 14.30
N ALA A 185 -12.28 11.85 14.89
CA ALA A 185 -12.71 13.23 14.70
C ALA A 185 -12.46 13.66 13.25
N ASP A 186 -13.29 14.56 12.71
CA ASP A 186 -13.17 15.03 11.32
C ASP A 186 -11.80 15.67 11.00
N ARG A 187 -11.11 16.23 12.01
CA ARG A 187 -9.75 16.77 11.88
C ARG A 187 -8.66 15.70 11.72
N ASP A 188 -8.98 14.44 11.99
CA ASP A 188 -8.03 13.33 12.04
C ASP A 188 -8.04 12.47 10.79
N TYR A 189 -8.99 12.66 9.87
CA TYR A 189 -9.00 11.93 8.62
C TYR A 189 -9.56 12.71 7.43
N LEU A 190 -9.12 12.32 6.24
CA LEU A 190 -9.66 12.76 4.96
C LEU A 190 -9.89 11.56 4.05
N SER A 191 -11.07 11.46 3.47
CA SER A 191 -11.40 10.47 2.43
C SER A 191 -11.18 11.06 1.04
N VAL A 192 -10.44 10.34 0.19
CA VAL A 192 -10.11 10.74 -1.17
C VAL A 192 -10.43 9.59 -2.12
N ARG A 193 -11.16 9.86 -3.20
CA ARG A 193 -11.37 8.86 -4.25
C ARG A 193 -10.18 8.83 -5.19
N TYR A 194 -9.72 7.63 -5.52
CA TYR A 194 -8.69 7.37 -6.51
C TYR A 194 -9.07 7.98 -7.87
N GLU A 195 -10.33 7.86 -8.26
CA GLU A 195 -10.80 8.39 -9.54
C GLU A 195 -10.74 9.92 -9.59
N ASP A 196 -11.01 10.60 -8.48
CA ASP A 196 -10.89 12.06 -8.40
C ASP A 196 -9.42 12.48 -8.33
N LEU A 197 -8.60 11.78 -7.54
CA LEU A 197 -7.16 12.00 -7.47
C LEU A 197 -6.47 11.84 -8.83
N CYS A 198 -6.92 10.89 -9.67
CA CYS A 198 -6.37 10.72 -11.01
C CYS A 198 -6.94 11.70 -12.04
N ARG A 199 -8.17 12.19 -11.85
CA ARG A 199 -8.81 13.15 -12.78
C ARG A 199 -8.20 14.54 -12.61
N ASP A 200 -8.02 14.98 -11.37
CA ASP A 200 -7.46 16.29 -11.05
C ASP A 200 -6.48 16.16 -9.86
N PRO A 201 -5.25 15.67 -10.12
CA PRO A 201 -4.25 15.47 -9.07
C PRO A 201 -3.92 16.74 -8.31
N ASP A 202 -3.80 17.86 -9.02
CA ASP A 202 -3.40 19.14 -8.44
C ASP A 202 -4.47 19.65 -7.44
N ALA A 203 -5.76 19.60 -7.80
CA ALA A 203 -6.84 20.00 -6.89
C ALA A 203 -6.94 19.09 -5.66
N VAL A 204 -6.83 17.77 -5.84
CA VAL A 204 -6.95 16.82 -4.74
C VAL A 204 -5.74 16.88 -3.79
N ILE A 205 -4.53 17.07 -4.32
CA ILE A 205 -3.35 17.27 -3.48
C ILE A 205 -3.44 18.58 -2.71
N HIS A 206 -3.94 19.66 -3.33
CA HIS A 206 -4.17 20.91 -2.61
C HIS A 206 -5.17 20.71 -1.44
N LEU A 207 -6.27 19.98 -1.66
CA LEU A 207 -7.21 19.60 -0.59
C LEU A 207 -6.51 18.84 0.55
N ILE A 208 -5.67 17.85 0.22
CA ILE A 208 -4.91 17.07 1.20
C ILE A 208 -3.95 17.96 2.00
N LEU A 209 -3.20 18.84 1.32
CA LEU A 209 -2.24 19.73 1.98
C LEU A 209 -2.95 20.73 2.89
N ALA A 210 -4.09 21.29 2.46
CA ALA A 210 -4.93 22.15 3.29
C ALA A 210 -5.44 21.44 4.54
N PHE A 211 -5.94 20.20 4.41
CA PHE A 211 -6.33 19.35 5.55
C PHE A 211 -5.16 19.09 6.52
N LEU A 212 -3.95 18.90 5.99
CA LEU A 212 -2.76 18.71 6.80
C LEU A 212 -2.21 20.03 7.40
N GLY A 213 -2.66 21.20 6.92
CA GLY A 213 -2.10 22.49 7.29
C GLY A 213 -0.69 22.70 6.73
N LEU A 214 -0.39 22.11 5.57
CA LEU A 214 0.90 22.19 4.90
C LEU A 214 0.84 23.17 3.72
N PRO A 215 1.95 23.86 3.40
CA PRO A 215 1.99 24.79 2.28
C PRO A 215 1.84 24.03 0.95
N TYR A 216 1.09 24.64 0.02
CA TYR A 216 1.06 24.21 -1.37
C TYR A 216 2.35 24.62 -2.08
N ASN A 217 2.92 23.71 -2.88
CA ASN A 217 4.08 23.98 -3.70
C ASN A 217 3.67 24.02 -5.18
N SER A 218 3.61 25.23 -5.75
CA SER A 218 3.24 25.47 -7.15
C SER A 218 4.28 24.98 -8.16
N ASP A 219 5.51 24.70 -7.73
CA ASP A 219 6.57 24.22 -8.62
C ASP A 219 6.43 22.72 -8.92
N ILE A 220 5.63 21.99 -8.13
CA ILE A 220 5.37 20.57 -8.32
C ILE A 220 4.11 20.40 -9.15
N ARG A 221 4.27 19.77 -10.32
CA ARG A 221 3.16 19.36 -11.18
C ARG A 221 2.71 17.95 -10.83
N TYR A 222 1.62 17.81 -10.07
CA TYR A 222 1.25 16.50 -9.52
C TYR A 222 0.79 15.49 -10.59
N HIS A 223 0.29 15.96 -11.73
CA HIS A 223 -0.05 15.13 -12.90
C HIS A 223 1.15 14.39 -13.51
N ASP A 224 2.39 14.83 -13.27
CA ASP A 224 3.58 14.12 -13.72
C ASP A 224 3.76 12.78 -12.96
N PHE A 225 3.23 12.69 -11.74
CA PHE A 225 3.38 11.55 -10.84
C PHE A 225 2.12 10.69 -10.73
N ILE A 226 0.93 11.28 -10.89
CA ILE A 226 -0.35 10.64 -10.62
C ILE A 226 -1.10 10.45 -11.93
N ARG A 227 -1.32 9.19 -12.31
CA ARG A 227 -2.01 8.82 -13.55
C ARG A 227 -3.00 7.69 -13.32
N VAL A 228 -4.02 7.64 -14.18
CA VAL A 228 -4.94 6.50 -14.24
C VAL A 228 -4.15 5.26 -14.60
N ARG A 229 -4.31 4.20 -13.80
CA ARG A 229 -3.76 2.88 -14.12
C ARG A 229 -4.72 2.20 -15.08
N GLU A 230 -4.30 2.06 -16.33
CA GLU A 230 -5.05 1.29 -17.33
C GLU A 230 -5.29 -0.14 -16.83
N ARG A 231 -6.52 -0.62 -17.02
CA ARG A 231 -6.92 -1.98 -16.60
C ARG A 231 -6.48 -2.99 -17.65
N PRO A 232 -5.75 -4.05 -17.31
CA PRO A 232 -5.74 -5.24 -18.14
C PRO A 232 -7.15 -5.84 -18.14
N ARG A 233 -7.55 -6.48 -19.26
CA ARG A 233 -8.83 -7.20 -19.30
C ARG A 233 -8.76 -8.38 -18.33
N PRO A 234 -9.80 -8.62 -17.50
CA PRO A 234 -9.83 -9.77 -16.62
C PRO A 234 -9.61 -11.06 -17.42
N ALA A 235 -8.83 -11.99 -16.87
CA ALA A 235 -8.62 -13.28 -17.50
C ALA A 235 -9.93 -14.07 -17.54
N ASN A 236 -10.14 -14.84 -18.60
CA ASN A 236 -11.30 -15.72 -18.72
C ASN A 236 -11.42 -16.62 -17.45
N GLY A 237 -12.60 -16.61 -16.83
CA GLY A 237 -12.92 -17.41 -15.63
C GLY A 237 -12.99 -16.64 -14.31
N ASP A 238 -12.52 -15.39 -14.24
CA ASP A 238 -12.52 -14.61 -12.98
C ASP A 238 -13.90 -14.11 -12.54
N GLY A 239 -14.92 -14.32 -13.37
CA GLY A 239 -16.28 -13.82 -13.18
C GLY A 239 -16.36 -12.31 -13.44
N ASP A 240 -17.58 -11.81 -13.68
CA ASP A 240 -17.84 -10.38 -13.78
C ASP A 240 -17.57 -9.72 -12.41
N PRO A 241 -16.68 -8.71 -12.32
CA PRO A 241 -16.46 -7.93 -11.10
C PRO A 241 -17.76 -7.42 -10.45
N SER A 242 -18.78 -7.11 -11.25
CA SER A 242 -20.10 -6.69 -10.76
C SER A 242 -20.85 -7.85 -10.08
N ALA A 243 -20.69 -9.08 -10.57
CA ALA A 243 -21.23 -10.28 -9.92
C ALA A 243 -20.53 -10.60 -8.60
N ILE A 244 -19.25 -10.24 -8.47
CA ILE A 244 -18.51 -10.35 -7.20
C ILE A 244 -19.03 -9.30 -6.22
N LEU A 245 -19.16 -8.04 -6.63
CA LEU A 245 -19.68 -6.96 -5.77
C LEU A 245 -21.09 -7.26 -5.22
N ARG A 246 -21.99 -7.78 -6.06
CA ARG A 246 -23.35 -8.16 -5.64
C ARG A 246 -23.38 -9.19 -4.50
N ARG A 247 -22.32 -9.98 -4.32
CA ARG A 247 -22.22 -10.99 -3.27
C ARG A 247 -21.54 -10.51 -1.98
N LEU A 248 -20.90 -9.34 -2.01
CA LEU A 248 -19.99 -8.88 -0.95
C LEU A 248 -20.62 -7.89 0.05
N ASP A 249 -21.92 -7.59 -0.10
CA ASP A 249 -22.68 -6.65 0.76
C ASP A 249 -21.94 -5.32 1.01
N LEU A 250 -21.56 -4.65 -0.08
CA LEU A 250 -20.74 -3.42 -0.01
C LEU A 250 -21.55 -2.13 -0.10
N GLN A 251 -22.88 -2.21 0.00
CA GLN A 251 -23.77 -1.07 -0.27
C GLN A 251 -23.43 0.17 0.56
N ARG A 252 -23.23 0.00 1.88
CA ARG A 252 -22.85 1.10 2.77
C ARG A 252 -21.55 1.78 2.36
N TYR A 253 -20.57 1.00 1.92
CA TYR A 253 -19.27 1.51 1.46
C TYR A 253 -19.39 2.21 0.10
N LEU A 254 -20.16 1.65 -0.84
CA LEU A 254 -20.39 2.26 -2.15
C LEU A 254 -21.10 3.60 -2.00
N VAL A 255 -22.15 3.67 -1.16
CA VAL A 255 -22.86 4.91 -0.83
C VAL A 255 -21.91 5.92 -0.19
N TYR A 256 -21.12 5.51 0.81
CA TYR A 256 -20.14 6.40 1.44
C TYR A 256 -19.16 7.01 0.42
N CYS A 257 -18.68 6.20 -0.51
CA CYS A 257 -17.69 6.64 -1.52
C CYS A 257 -18.33 7.28 -2.77
N GLY A 258 -19.66 7.39 -2.86
CA GLY A 258 -20.34 7.90 -4.06
C GLY A 258 -20.12 7.02 -5.30
N TYR A 259 -20.04 5.71 -5.13
CA TYR A 259 -20.07 4.76 -6.24
C TYR A 259 -21.51 4.30 -6.52
N GLU A 260 -21.87 4.18 -7.79
CA GLU A 260 -23.14 3.57 -8.19
C GLU A 260 -23.14 2.08 -7.82
N ALA A 261 -24.16 1.64 -7.11
CA ALA A 261 -24.45 0.23 -6.89
C ALA A 261 -25.06 -0.36 -8.17
N LYS A 262 -24.23 -0.91 -9.07
CA LYS A 262 -24.70 -1.68 -10.24
C LYS A 262 -24.92 -3.15 -9.89
#